data_AF-A0A4R9LTH9-F1
#
_entry.id   AF-A0A4R9LTH9-F1
#
_cell.length_a   1.000
_cell.length_b   1.000
_cell.length_c   1.000
_cell.angle_alpha   90.00
_cell.angle_beta   90.00
_cell.angle_gamma   90.00
#
_symmetry.space_group_name_H-M   'P 1'
#
loop_
_entity.id
_entity.type
_entity.pdbx_description
1 polymer ?
#
loop_
_entity_poly.entity_id
_entity_poly.type
_entity_poly.pdbx_seq_one_letter_code
_entity_poly.pdbx_strand_id
1 'polypeptide(L)'
;MDKELLLDEALSFLGLNRFSTEDDLKVNYHKLAKKYHPDTGEFTSEVLFQELQKNYEYLKKYFESNKSFGQIYAEKKKDLVRSEKSNPIPSDPIFVVYKKAKEEETKAILNYFEKTKLSPLNLDEAKNNSLVELRAKLDPVCKIYLDIVKNHPNSLWVKDSKSSLDRLSVWWKQNPS
;
A
#
# COMPACT_ATOMS: atom_id res chain seq x y z
N MET A 1 -13.41 10.05 -14.07
CA MET A 1 -12.53 10.60 -13.03
C MET A 1 -13.11 10.23 -11.69
N ASP A 2 -12.38 9.44 -10.93
CA ASP A 2 -12.83 8.87 -9.67
C ASP A 2 -13.03 9.98 -8.64
N LYS A 3 -14.25 10.10 -8.11
CA LYS A 3 -14.61 11.11 -7.09
C LYS A 3 -13.71 11.03 -5.85
N GLU A 4 -13.12 9.85 -5.60
CA GLU A 4 -12.17 9.60 -4.51
C GLU A 4 -10.81 10.26 -4.76
N LEU A 5 -10.31 10.20 -5.99
CA LEU A 5 -9.02 10.80 -6.34
C LEU A 5 -9.08 12.32 -6.22
N LEU A 6 -10.22 12.91 -6.62
CA LEU A 6 -10.47 14.35 -6.46
C LEU A 6 -10.58 14.78 -4.99
N LEU A 7 -11.17 13.93 -4.13
CA LEU A 7 -11.25 14.18 -2.69
C LEU A 7 -9.87 14.14 -2.03
N ASP A 8 -9.07 13.15 -2.38
CA ASP A 8 -7.72 13.00 -1.82
C ASP A 8 -6.79 14.13 -2.21
N GLU A 9 -6.88 14.57 -3.46
CA GLU A 9 -6.16 15.72 -3.96
C GLU A 9 -6.56 17.00 -3.22
N ALA A 10 -7.87 17.25 -3.07
CA ALA A 10 -8.36 18.42 -2.35
C ALA A 10 -7.99 18.42 -0.86
N LEU A 11 -8.09 17.27 -0.17
CA LEU A 11 -7.67 17.12 1.22
C LEU A 11 -6.16 17.34 1.37
N SER A 12 -5.36 16.75 0.48
CA SER A 12 -3.90 16.90 0.49
C SER A 12 -3.48 18.34 0.26
N PHE A 13 -4.16 19.05 -0.65
CA PHE A 13 -3.91 20.47 -0.92
C PHE A 13 -4.13 21.34 0.33
N LEU A 14 -5.19 21.06 1.10
CA LEU A 14 -5.49 21.79 2.34
C LEU A 14 -4.72 21.26 3.57
N GLY A 15 -3.90 20.22 3.41
CA GLY A 15 -3.19 19.56 4.51
C GLY A 15 -4.13 18.88 5.51
N LEU A 16 -5.28 18.42 5.04
CA LEU A 16 -6.31 17.76 5.84
C LEU A 16 -6.26 16.25 5.63
N ASN A 17 -6.79 15.52 6.61
CA ASN A 17 -6.96 14.08 6.51
C ASN A 17 -8.45 13.74 6.37
N ARG A 18 -8.77 12.52 5.95
CA ARG A 18 -10.17 12.03 5.83
C ARG A 18 -10.92 11.97 7.16
N PHE A 19 -10.20 12.07 8.28
CA PHE A 19 -10.75 12.15 9.64
C PHE A 19 -10.92 13.58 10.14
N SER A 20 -10.50 14.58 9.35
CA SER A 20 -10.64 15.98 9.70
C SER A 20 -12.12 16.38 9.73
N THR A 21 -12.43 17.31 10.62
CA THR A 21 -13.78 17.84 10.82
C THR A 21 -14.01 19.08 9.96
N GLU A 22 -15.26 19.58 9.92
CA GLU A 22 -15.56 20.86 9.26
C GLU A 22 -14.79 22.04 9.88
N ASP A 23 -14.54 21.99 11.20
CA ASP A 23 -13.77 23.01 11.89
C ASP A 23 -12.30 23.00 11.45
N ASP A 24 -11.71 21.82 11.27
CA ASP A 24 -10.35 21.69 10.73
C ASP A 24 -10.24 22.24 9.30
N LEU A 25 -11.27 22.01 8.47
CA LEU A 25 -11.35 22.56 7.12
C LEU A 25 -11.30 24.09 7.14
N LYS A 26 -12.11 24.73 7.99
CA LYS A 26 -12.14 26.20 8.13
C LYS A 26 -10.81 26.73 8.66
N VAL A 27 -10.26 26.10 9.70
CA VAL A 27 -9.00 26.52 10.34
C VAL A 27 -7.84 26.46 9.34
N ASN A 28 -7.70 25.35 8.60
CA ASN A 28 -6.62 25.22 7.63
C ASN A 28 -6.83 26.10 6.40
N TYR A 29 -8.07 26.29 5.94
CA TYR A 29 -8.38 27.26 4.90
C TYR A 29 -7.93 28.68 5.31
N HIS A 30 -8.28 29.15 6.51
CA HIS A 30 -7.87 30.48 6.97
C HIS A 30 -6.35 30.63 7.09
N LYS A 31 -5.63 29.57 7.49
CA LYS A 31 -4.16 29.58 7.55
C LYS A 31 -3.56 29.70 6.14
N LEU A 32 -4.02 28.89 5.19
CA LEU A 32 -3.53 28.89 3.82
C LEU A 32 -3.95 30.16 3.06
N ALA A 33 -5.15 30.67 3.30
CA ALA A 33 -5.65 31.91 2.69
C ALA A 33 -4.78 33.10 3.10
N LYS A 34 -4.34 33.18 4.36
CA LYS A 34 -3.37 34.19 4.81
C LYS A 34 -2.00 34.00 4.17
N LYS A 35 -1.58 32.75 3.96
CA LYS A 35 -0.27 32.42 3.39
C LYS A 35 -0.18 32.70 1.89
N TYR A 36 -1.26 32.47 1.15
CA TYR A 36 -1.35 32.63 -0.31
C TYR A 36 -2.09 33.90 -0.73
N HIS A 37 -2.42 34.80 0.20
CA HIS A 37 -3.11 36.04 -0.13
C HIS A 37 -2.26 36.88 -1.10
N PRO A 38 -2.79 37.32 -2.25
CA PRO A 38 -2.02 38.07 -3.24
C PRO A 38 -1.43 39.38 -2.67
N ASP A 39 -2.15 40.04 -1.76
CA ASP A 39 -1.69 41.30 -1.15
C ASP A 39 -0.88 41.17 0.15
N THR A 40 -1.02 40.06 0.90
CA THR A 40 -0.50 39.96 2.28
C THR A 40 0.25 38.66 2.59
N GLY A 41 0.33 37.74 1.62
CA GLY A 41 0.88 36.41 1.78
C GLY A 41 2.38 36.30 1.51
N GLU A 42 2.95 35.17 1.90
CA GLU A 42 4.37 34.80 1.69
C GLU A 42 4.62 34.40 0.23
N PHE A 43 3.60 33.89 -0.46
CA PHE A 43 3.66 33.50 -1.86
C PHE A 43 2.64 34.33 -2.64
N THR A 44 3.13 35.25 -3.49
CA THR A 44 2.30 36.06 -4.40
C THR A 44 1.84 35.20 -5.59
N SER A 45 0.97 34.22 -5.32
CA SER A 45 0.43 33.34 -6.36
C SER A 45 -1.09 33.37 -6.32
N GLU A 46 -1.66 34.27 -7.14
CA GLU A 46 -3.10 34.34 -7.38
C GLU A 46 -3.67 32.97 -7.81
N VAL A 47 -2.90 32.22 -8.60
CA VAL A 47 -3.27 30.87 -9.07
C VAL A 47 -3.46 29.91 -7.89
N LEU A 48 -2.55 29.90 -6.92
CA LEU A 48 -2.66 29.03 -5.74
C LEU A 48 -3.83 29.44 -4.84
N PHE A 49 -4.15 30.72 -4.76
CA PHE A 49 -5.30 31.21 -3.99
C PHE A 49 -6.64 30.80 -4.65
N GLN A 50 -6.74 30.90 -5.97
CA GLN A 50 -7.91 30.43 -6.72
C GLN A 50 -8.08 28.91 -6.57
N GLU A 51 -6.98 28.16 -6.62
CA GLU A 51 -7.00 26.70 -6.42
C GLU A 51 -7.38 26.31 -4.99
N LEU A 52 -6.90 27.07 -3.98
CA LEU A 52 -7.33 26.92 -2.59
C LEU A 52 -8.84 27.10 -2.44
N GLN A 53 -9.40 28.16 -3.02
CA GLN A 53 -10.83 28.43 -2.95
C GLN A 53 -11.65 27.32 -3.63
N LYS A 54 -11.22 26.87 -4.81
CA LYS A 54 -11.85 25.77 -5.54
C LYS A 54 -11.88 24.48 -4.72
N ASN A 55 -10.76 24.11 -4.10
CA ASN A 55 -10.66 22.92 -3.26
C ASN A 55 -11.52 23.04 -2.00
N TYR A 56 -11.56 24.21 -1.37
CA TYR A 56 -12.41 24.47 -0.21
C TYR A 56 -13.91 24.35 -0.55
N GLU A 57 -14.37 24.95 -1.65
CA GLU A 57 -15.77 24.84 -2.08
C GLU A 57 -16.16 23.40 -2.40
N TYR A 58 -15.26 22.65 -3.05
CA TYR A 58 -15.47 21.23 -3.32
C TYR A 58 -15.61 20.43 -2.02
N LEU A 59 -14.69 20.60 -1.06
CA LEU A 59 -14.71 19.90 0.22
C LEU A 59 -15.94 20.26 1.05
N LYS A 60 -16.35 21.53 1.04
CA LYS A 60 -17.57 21.97 1.72
C LYS A 60 -18.82 21.29 1.15
N LYS A 61 -18.99 21.31 -0.17
CA LYS A 61 -20.11 20.64 -0.85
C LYS A 61 -20.10 19.12 -0.61
N TYR A 62 -18.91 18.53 -0.61
CA TYR A 62 -18.73 17.11 -0.30
C TYR A 62 -19.13 16.80 1.15
N PHE A 63 -18.75 17.64 2.11
CA PHE A 63 -19.10 17.50 3.52
C PHE A 63 -20.62 17.68 3.75
N GLU A 64 -21.25 18.65 3.11
CA GLU A 64 -22.72 18.83 3.16
C GLU A 64 -23.47 17.60 2.64
N SER A 65 -22.95 16.98 1.57
CA SER A 65 -23.56 15.79 0.97
C SER A 65 -23.32 14.51 1.77
N ASN A 66 -22.13 14.35 2.37
CA ASN A 66 -21.68 13.09 2.96
C ASN A 66 -21.54 13.13 4.48
N LYS A 67 -21.69 14.27 5.15
CA LYS A 67 -21.50 14.53 6.60
C LYS A 67 -20.13 14.17 7.20
N SER A 68 -19.26 13.50 6.43
CA SER A 68 -17.89 13.14 6.80
C SER A 68 -17.06 12.87 5.54
N PHE A 69 -15.77 13.22 5.57
CA PHE A 69 -14.83 12.88 4.50
C PHE A 69 -14.52 11.37 4.40
N GLY A 70 -14.77 10.60 5.47
CA GLY A 70 -14.48 9.17 5.53
C GLY A 70 -15.64 8.24 5.12
N GLN A 71 -16.83 8.77 4.84
CA GLN A 71 -18.04 7.94 4.71
C GLN A 71 -18.04 7.04 3.48
N ILE A 72 -17.54 7.53 2.33
CA ILE A 72 -17.36 6.72 1.11
C ILE A 72 -16.36 5.58 1.35
N TYR A 73 -15.31 5.83 2.15
CA TYR A 73 -14.34 4.80 2.50
C TYR A 73 -14.94 3.74 3.45
N ALA A 74 -15.85 4.12 4.35
CA ALA A 74 -16.56 3.19 5.21
C ALA A 74 -17.56 2.32 4.42
N GLU A 75 -18.15 2.84 3.34
CA GLU A 75 -19.01 2.07 2.42
C GLU A 75 -18.19 1.13 1.53
N LYS A 76 -17.09 1.60 0.91
CA LYS A 76 -16.18 0.71 0.15
C LYS A 76 -15.47 -0.32 1.05
N LYS A 77 -15.13 0.05 2.28
CA LYS A 77 -14.59 -0.89 3.27
C LYS A 77 -15.69 -1.82 3.77
N LYS A 78 -16.96 -1.39 3.84
CA LYS A 78 -18.09 -2.30 4.02
C LYS A 78 -18.27 -3.20 2.82
N ASP A 79 -18.07 -2.80 1.57
CA ASP A 79 -18.17 -3.70 0.43
C ASP A 79 -16.96 -4.67 0.33
N LEU A 80 -15.76 -4.23 0.71
CA LEU A 80 -14.60 -5.11 0.90
C LEU A 80 -14.78 -6.08 2.08
N VAL A 81 -15.41 -5.64 3.18
CA VAL A 81 -15.67 -6.48 4.37
C VAL A 81 -16.97 -7.30 4.23
N ARG A 82 -17.91 -6.88 3.39
CA ARG A 82 -19.17 -7.60 3.08
C ARG A 82 -18.94 -8.64 1.98
N SER A 83 -17.95 -8.44 1.12
CA SER A 83 -17.41 -9.52 0.26
C SER A 83 -16.61 -10.58 1.03
N GLU A 84 -16.35 -10.40 2.32
CA GLU A 84 -15.79 -11.44 3.21
C GLU A 84 -16.86 -12.13 4.09
N LYS A 85 -18.16 -11.76 3.99
CA LYS A 85 -19.22 -12.28 4.89
C LYS A 85 -20.49 -12.82 4.23
N SER A 86 -20.44 -13.30 2.98
CA SER A 86 -21.55 -14.10 2.44
C SER A 86 -21.08 -15.22 1.52
N ASN A 87 -20.45 -16.19 2.16
CA ASN A 87 -20.54 -17.65 1.97
C ASN A 87 -19.28 -18.20 2.64
N PRO A 88 -19.34 -19.24 3.47
CA PRO A 88 -18.15 -20.01 3.79
C PRO A 88 -17.70 -20.68 2.49
N ILE A 89 -16.98 -19.94 1.65
CA ILE A 89 -16.03 -20.54 0.72
C ILE A 89 -15.21 -21.40 1.67
N PRO A 90 -15.13 -22.74 1.46
CA PRO A 90 -14.27 -23.58 2.27
C PRO A 90 -12.95 -22.84 2.35
N SER A 91 -12.55 -22.42 3.55
CA SER A 91 -11.27 -21.75 3.75
C SER A 91 -10.26 -22.73 3.24
N ASP A 92 -9.89 -22.59 1.96
CA ASP A 92 -9.09 -23.59 1.27
C ASP A 92 -7.87 -23.74 2.17
N PRO A 93 -7.64 -24.91 2.78
CA PRO A 93 -6.55 -25.07 3.74
C PRO A 93 -5.23 -24.58 3.14
N ILE A 94 -5.14 -24.67 1.81
CA ILE A 94 -4.05 -24.20 0.97
C ILE A 94 -3.95 -22.67 0.97
N PHE A 95 -5.06 -21.93 0.92
CA PHE A 95 -5.04 -20.47 0.89
C PHE A 95 -4.41 -19.88 2.16
N VAL A 96 -4.72 -20.42 3.33
CA VAL A 96 -4.14 -19.96 4.60
C VAL A 96 -2.63 -20.20 4.61
N VAL A 97 -2.21 -21.38 4.16
CA VAL A 97 -0.79 -21.78 4.07
C VAL A 97 -0.04 -20.92 3.05
N TYR A 98 -0.62 -20.72 1.87
CA TYR A 98 -0.09 -19.89 0.79
C TYR A 98 0.03 -18.42 1.22
N LYS A 99 -1.02 -17.86 1.83
CA LYS A 99 -1.04 -16.47 2.32
C LYS A 99 0.09 -16.23 3.32
N LYS A 100 0.22 -17.12 4.30
CA LYS A 100 1.31 -17.05 5.29
C LYS A 100 2.69 -17.12 4.63
N ALA A 101 2.87 -17.99 3.64
CA ALA A 101 4.12 -18.07 2.89
C ALA A 101 4.44 -16.76 2.16
N LYS A 102 3.46 -16.12 1.50
CA LYS A 102 3.64 -14.82 0.82
C LYS A 102 4.02 -13.68 1.78
N GLU A 103 3.41 -13.66 2.96
CA GLU A 103 3.72 -12.67 4.00
C GLU A 103 5.16 -12.83 4.50
N GLU A 104 5.59 -14.06 4.78
CA GLU A 104 6.97 -14.36 5.21
C GLU A 104 8.00 -14.10 4.10
N GLU A 105 7.68 -14.43 2.83
CA GLU A 105 8.48 -14.08 1.66
C GLU A 105 8.78 -12.56 1.64
N THR A 106 7.72 -11.77 1.72
CA THR A 106 7.78 -10.30 1.66
C THR A 106 8.62 -9.76 2.82
N LYS A 107 8.35 -10.26 4.03
CA LYS A 107 9.06 -9.85 5.24
C LYS A 107 10.55 -10.16 5.18
N ALA A 108 10.92 -11.34 4.68
CA ALA A 108 12.32 -11.74 4.55
C ALA A 108 13.07 -10.82 3.58
N ILE A 109 12.47 -10.54 2.41
CA ILE A 109 13.05 -9.67 1.38
C ILE A 109 13.19 -8.23 1.88
N LEU A 110 12.17 -7.67 2.54
CA LEU A 110 12.22 -6.32 3.10
C LEU A 110 13.34 -6.18 4.14
N ASN A 111 13.41 -7.11 5.09
CA ASN A 111 14.46 -7.13 6.11
C ASN A 111 15.87 -7.23 5.51
N TYR A 112 16.03 -7.94 4.39
CA TYR A 112 17.30 -7.96 3.67
C TYR A 112 17.67 -6.58 3.09
N PHE A 113 16.73 -5.91 2.42
CA PHE A 113 16.96 -4.59 1.83
C PHE A 113 17.20 -3.50 2.89
N GLU A 114 16.53 -3.57 4.04
CA GLU A 114 16.77 -2.70 5.18
C GLU A 114 18.20 -2.84 5.70
N LYS A 115 18.69 -4.09 5.83
CA LYS A 115 20.06 -4.36 6.30
C LYS A 115 21.13 -3.97 5.29
N THR A 116 20.86 -4.10 3.99
CA THR A 116 21.80 -3.74 2.93
C THR A 116 21.73 -2.26 2.52
N LYS A 117 20.84 -1.46 3.13
CA LYS A 117 20.63 -0.03 2.82
C LYS A 117 20.47 0.24 1.32
N LEU A 118 19.77 -0.64 0.59
CA LEU A 118 19.59 -0.55 -0.87
C LEU A 118 20.90 -0.63 -1.69
N SER A 119 21.98 -1.18 -1.11
CA SER A 119 23.22 -1.44 -1.84
C SER A 119 22.99 -2.40 -3.01
N PRO A 120 23.75 -2.28 -4.11
CA PRO A 120 23.60 -3.15 -5.28
C PRO A 120 23.67 -4.62 -4.87
N LEU A 121 22.76 -5.42 -5.43
CA LEU A 121 22.53 -6.80 -5.07
C LEU A 121 23.82 -7.62 -5.20
N ASN A 122 24.48 -7.92 -4.07
CA ASN A 122 25.64 -8.81 -4.06
C ASN A 122 25.18 -10.21 -3.66
N LEU A 123 25.19 -11.12 -4.64
CA LEU A 123 24.78 -12.52 -4.50
C LEU A 123 25.91 -13.45 -4.02
N ASP A 124 27.08 -12.91 -3.67
CA ASP A 124 28.19 -13.68 -3.11
C ASP A 124 27.95 -13.93 -1.61
N GLU A 125 27.72 -15.19 -1.23
CA GLU A 125 27.58 -15.61 0.19
C GLU A 125 28.79 -15.19 1.03
N ALA A 126 29.99 -15.30 0.47
CA ALA A 126 31.24 -14.97 1.16
C ALA A 126 31.35 -13.47 1.53
N LYS A 127 30.61 -12.60 0.85
CA LYS A 127 30.65 -11.13 1.06
C LYS A 127 29.38 -10.60 1.73
N ASN A 128 28.34 -11.41 1.89
CA ASN A 128 27.01 -10.94 2.31
C ASN A 128 26.36 -11.88 3.33
N ASN A 129 26.66 -11.68 4.62
CA ASN A 129 26.03 -12.44 5.72
C ASN A 129 24.50 -12.25 5.76
N SER A 130 23.99 -11.09 5.35
CA SER A 130 22.55 -10.82 5.28
C SER A 130 21.85 -11.68 4.21
N LEU A 131 22.56 -12.09 3.15
CA LEU A 131 22.02 -13.00 2.14
C LEU A 131 21.86 -14.43 2.69
N VAL A 132 22.79 -14.88 3.53
CA VAL A 132 22.68 -16.19 4.20
C VAL A 132 21.44 -16.22 5.11
N GLU A 133 21.21 -15.14 5.87
CA GLU A 133 20.00 -15.02 6.69
C GLU A 133 18.72 -14.95 5.85
N LEU A 134 18.75 -14.25 4.71
CA LEU A 134 17.63 -14.20 3.77
C LEU A 134 17.30 -15.61 3.25
N ARG A 135 18.31 -16.36 2.77
CA ARG A 135 18.14 -17.74 2.28
C ARG A 135 17.58 -18.66 3.36
N ALA A 136 18.06 -18.55 4.59
CA ALA A 136 17.55 -19.32 5.72
C ALA A 136 16.06 -19.05 6.01
N LYS A 137 15.60 -17.81 5.82
CA LYS A 137 14.18 -17.44 5.98
C LYS A 137 13.32 -17.82 4.77
N LEU A 138 13.88 -17.81 3.56
CA LEU A 138 13.17 -18.18 2.34
C LEU A 138 13.09 -19.70 2.13
N ASP A 139 14.00 -20.50 2.68
CA ASP A 139 13.96 -21.97 2.60
C ASP A 139 12.62 -22.60 3.05
N PRO A 140 12.07 -22.28 4.24
CA PRO A 140 10.76 -22.82 4.64
C PRO A 140 9.61 -22.32 3.74
N VAL A 141 9.71 -21.10 3.22
CA VAL A 141 8.72 -20.53 2.29
C VAL A 141 8.72 -21.30 0.96
N CYS A 142 9.90 -21.57 0.40
CA CYS A 142 10.05 -22.39 -0.80
C CYS A 142 9.49 -23.80 -0.62
N LYS A 143 9.73 -24.43 0.54
CA LYS A 143 9.16 -25.74 0.88
C LYS A 143 7.63 -25.73 0.86
N ILE A 144 7.01 -24.66 1.38
CA ILE A 144 5.55 -24.50 1.34
C ILE A 144 5.04 -24.41 -0.10
N TYR A 145 5.67 -23.61 -0.97
CA TYR A 145 5.26 -23.54 -2.37
C TYR A 145 5.43 -24.86 -3.11
N LEU A 146 6.52 -25.59 -2.85
CA LEU A 146 6.72 -26.92 -3.41
C LEU A 146 5.64 -27.91 -2.94
N ASP A 147 5.26 -27.84 -1.66
CA ASP A 147 4.19 -28.66 -1.09
C ASP A 147 2.84 -28.38 -1.76
N ILE A 148 2.50 -27.10 -1.95
CA ILE A 148 1.28 -26.67 -2.66
C ILE A 148 1.27 -27.22 -4.09
N VAL A 149 2.38 -27.10 -4.81
CA VAL A 149 2.48 -27.56 -6.20
C VAL A 149 2.38 -29.08 -6.31
N LYS A 150 2.94 -29.82 -5.33
CA LYS A 150 2.99 -31.29 -5.34
C LYS A 150 1.71 -31.94 -4.84
N ASN A 151 1.20 -31.49 -3.70
CA ASN A 151 0.07 -32.12 -3.00
C ASN A 151 -1.27 -31.54 -3.44
N HIS A 152 -1.28 -30.34 -4.02
CA HIS A 152 -2.51 -29.66 -4.41
C HIS A 152 -2.50 -29.14 -5.86
N PRO A 153 -2.30 -30.01 -6.86
CA PRO A 153 -2.15 -29.62 -8.27
C PRO A 153 -3.37 -28.90 -8.86
N ASN A 154 -4.57 -29.10 -8.29
CA ASN A 154 -5.81 -28.47 -8.74
C ASN A 154 -6.11 -27.12 -8.06
N SER A 155 -5.24 -26.64 -7.16
CA SER A 155 -5.45 -25.36 -6.50
C SER A 155 -5.15 -24.18 -7.43
N LEU A 156 -5.95 -23.12 -7.31
CA LEU A 156 -5.74 -21.84 -8.01
C LEU A 156 -4.34 -21.25 -7.73
N TRP A 157 -3.76 -21.58 -6.58
CA TRP A 157 -2.49 -21.04 -6.09
C TRP A 157 -1.25 -21.76 -6.65
N VAL A 158 -1.39 -22.88 -7.36
CA VAL A 158 -0.27 -23.63 -7.94
C VAL A 158 0.51 -22.79 -8.94
N LYS A 159 -0.20 -22.07 -9.83
CA LYS A 159 0.44 -21.24 -10.85
C LYS A 159 1.26 -20.11 -10.23
N ASP A 160 0.73 -19.46 -9.21
CA ASP A 160 1.45 -18.40 -8.51
C ASP A 160 2.62 -18.97 -7.71
N SER A 161 2.41 -20.09 -7.00
CA SER A 161 3.47 -20.78 -6.23
C SER A 161 4.67 -21.15 -7.10
N LYS A 162 4.44 -21.64 -8.34
CA LYS A 162 5.52 -21.88 -9.32
C LYS A 162 6.25 -20.59 -9.69
N SER A 163 5.50 -19.53 -9.97
CA SER A 163 6.07 -18.22 -10.32
C SER A 163 6.88 -17.61 -9.17
N SER A 164 6.42 -17.77 -7.92
CA SER A 164 7.14 -17.38 -6.71
C SER A 164 8.44 -18.18 -6.57
N LEU A 165 8.42 -19.51 -6.76
CA LEU A 165 9.64 -20.33 -6.72
C LEU A 165 10.67 -19.89 -7.77
N ASP A 166 10.23 -19.60 -9.00
CA ASP A 166 11.12 -19.11 -10.06
C ASP A 166 11.78 -17.78 -9.70
N ARG A 167 11.01 -16.83 -9.13
CA ARG A 167 11.55 -15.55 -8.65
C ARG A 167 12.54 -15.75 -7.51
N LEU A 168 12.19 -16.61 -6.56
CA LEU A 168 13.03 -16.88 -5.40
C LEU A 168 14.33 -17.59 -5.80
N SER A 169 14.32 -18.39 -6.87
CA SER A 169 15.52 -19.07 -7.38
C SER A 169 16.68 -18.11 -7.68
N VAL A 170 16.39 -16.85 -8.02
CA VAL A 170 17.39 -15.80 -8.29
C VAL A 170 18.31 -15.60 -7.08
N TRP A 171 17.79 -15.77 -5.87
CA TRP A 171 18.58 -15.63 -4.64
C TRP A 171 19.62 -16.71 -4.45
N TRP A 172 19.56 -17.83 -5.19
CA TRP A 172 20.52 -18.95 -5.15
C TRP A 172 21.38 -19.08 -6.41
N LYS A 173 21.15 -18.27 -7.46
CA LYS A 173 22.01 -18.27 -8.64
C LYS A 173 23.38 -17.70 -8.26
N GLN A 174 24.36 -18.58 -8.15
CA GLN A 174 25.76 -18.17 -8.11
C GLN A 174 26.11 -17.65 -9.51
N ASN A 175 26.63 -16.43 -9.62
CA ASN A 175 27.21 -15.98 -10.88
C ASN A 175 28.36 -16.95 -11.22
N PRO A 176 28.36 -17.60 -12.38
CA PRO A 176 29.57 -18.26 -12.85
C PRO A 176 30.61 -17.15 -12.99
N SER A 177 31.69 -17.28 -12.22
CA SER A 177 32.84 -16.37 -12.24
C SER A 177 33.57 -16.43 -13.57
#